data_AF-A0A4E0S2P7-F1
#
_entry.id   AF-A0A4E0S2P7-F1
#
_cell.length_a   1.000
_cell.length_b   1.000
_cell.length_c   1.000
_cell.angle_alpha   90.00
_cell.angle_beta   90.00
_cell.angle_gamma   90.00
#
_symmetry.space_group_name_H-M   'P 1'
#
loop_
_entity.id
_entity.type
_entity.pdbx_description
1 polymer ?
#
loop_
_entity_poly.entity_id
_entity_poly.type
_entity_poly.pdbx_seq_one_letter_code
_entity_poly.pdbx_strand_id
1 'polypeptide(L)'
;MPLENLEEEGLEKIPDLRLAQWVFCVGLDKTSPQVKNELQVKIMKCIREENMAPYYEIVCKELGWTVDGKLLQAMKTENEARIQQLDEKVKDAEENLGETEVRAAMTAKAHYLSKIGNKEAALTQFRLILDKVLMPGFRLDAIFHLLRIGFFFNDRDLITKNLEIANNLIEEGGDWDRRNRLKVYRGLYSMSVRDFAQAAKHFLDAVATFTSYELMDYKRFIIYTVMASMIALKRPDLREKVIRGSEIQEVLHGLPNVREFLMSLFECRYADFYRFLAGVEQFMSCDRYLNPHTRYYVREMRIHALSQHLDSYSSLSLDSMAASFGVTPTFLDAELSRFIASGRLACKMDKVSGVLETTRPDNVNSHYQSMIKQGDILLNRVQKLSQVINI
;
A
#
# COMPACT_ATOMS: atom_id res chain seq x y z
N MET A 1 -8.12 23.92 16.81
CA MET A 1 -6.67 23.93 16.52
C MET A 1 -6.50 23.47 15.09
N PRO A 2 -5.77 24.21 14.23
CA PRO A 2 -5.73 23.89 12.80
C PRO A 2 -5.03 22.54 12.59
N LEU A 3 -5.55 21.75 11.64
CA LEU A 3 -5.00 20.46 11.16
C LEU A 3 -3.56 20.57 10.63
N GLU A 4 -3.02 21.79 10.52
CA GLU A 4 -1.73 22.14 9.94
C GLU A 4 -0.54 21.83 10.86
N ASN A 5 -0.73 21.74 12.18
CA ASN A 5 0.37 21.45 13.12
C ASN A 5 0.80 19.97 13.14
N LEU A 6 0.01 19.05 12.59
CA LEU A 6 0.36 17.62 12.60
C LEU A 6 1.36 17.26 11.49
N GLU A 7 1.40 18.00 10.38
CA GLU A 7 2.34 17.73 9.29
C GLU A 7 3.80 18.04 9.67
N GLU A 8 4.01 18.88 10.69
CA GLU A 8 5.32 19.31 11.20
C GLU A 8 5.95 18.30 12.19
N GLU A 9 5.15 17.37 12.75
CA GLU A 9 5.63 16.33 13.69
C GLU A 9 6.20 15.07 13.00
N GLY A 10 6.14 14.99 11.67
CA GLY A 10 6.74 13.88 10.89
C GLY A 10 8.26 14.01 10.77
N LEU A 11 9.01 12.90 10.70
CA LEU A 11 10.44 12.99 10.36
C LEU A 11 10.59 13.56 8.94
N GLU A 12 11.79 14.04 8.64
CA GLU A 12 12.12 14.60 7.33
C GLU A 12 11.72 13.64 6.19
N LYS A 13 11.06 14.18 5.17
CA LYS A 13 10.57 13.46 3.98
C LYS A 13 11.74 13.05 3.08
N ILE A 14 12.51 12.07 3.53
CA ILE A 14 13.71 11.59 2.84
C ILE A 14 13.69 10.06 2.87
N PRO A 15 13.56 9.35 1.73
CA PRO A 15 13.25 9.79 0.37
C PRO A 15 11.79 10.25 0.16
N ASP A 16 11.59 11.15 -0.80
CA ASP A 16 10.26 11.57 -1.24
C ASP A 16 9.53 10.46 -2.00
N LEU A 17 8.69 9.71 -1.28
CA LEU A 17 7.83 8.67 -1.86
C LEU A 17 6.81 9.22 -2.87
N ARG A 18 6.53 10.53 -2.80
CA ARG A 18 5.69 11.26 -3.77
C ARG A 18 6.31 11.26 -5.18
N LEU A 19 7.63 11.38 -5.28
CA LEU A 19 8.34 11.35 -6.56
C LEU A 19 8.18 9.99 -7.24
N ALA A 20 8.34 8.90 -6.49
CA ALA A 20 8.17 7.56 -7.03
C ALA A 20 6.72 7.27 -7.45
N GLN A 21 5.73 7.88 -6.79
CA GLN A 21 4.34 7.81 -7.23
C GLN A 21 4.12 8.61 -8.53
N TRP A 22 4.71 9.80 -8.68
CA TRP A 22 4.58 10.59 -9.91
C TRP A 22 5.26 9.93 -11.11
N VAL A 23 6.46 9.36 -10.92
CA VAL A 23 7.15 8.59 -11.96
C VAL A 23 6.29 7.41 -12.42
N PHE A 24 5.70 6.69 -11.46
CA PHE A 24 4.78 5.60 -11.78
C PHE A 24 3.54 6.09 -12.56
N CYS A 25 2.92 7.20 -12.15
CA CYS A 25 1.77 7.77 -12.84
C CYS A 25 2.09 8.17 -14.30
N VAL A 26 3.31 8.62 -14.57
CA VAL A 26 3.76 9.01 -15.91
C VAL A 26 4.05 7.79 -16.78
N GLY A 27 4.58 6.71 -16.20
CA GLY A 27 4.82 5.43 -16.88
C GLY A 27 3.55 4.66 -17.26
N LEU A 28 2.36 5.09 -16.82
CA LEU A 28 1.10 4.45 -17.17
C LEU A 28 0.56 4.94 -18.52
N ASP A 29 0.14 4.03 -19.38
CA ASP A 29 -0.50 4.39 -20.67
C ASP A 29 -1.88 5.03 -20.53
N LYS A 30 -2.56 4.81 -19.38
CA LYS A 30 -3.93 5.25 -19.11
C LYS A 30 -4.05 6.70 -18.62
N THR A 31 -2.96 7.35 -18.23
CA THR A 31 -3.00 8.73 -17.74
C THR A 31 -3.12 9.72 -18.91
N SER A 32 -3.98 10.72 -18.76
CA SER A 32 -4.21 11.73 -19.79
C SER A 32 -2.92 12.51 -20.08
N PRO A 33 -2.66 12.89 -21.35
CA PRO A 33 -1.42 13.55 -21.74
C PRO A 33 -1.19 14.89 -21.04
N GLN A 34 -2.27 15.58 -20.64
CA GLN A 34 -2.19 16.83 -19.88
C GLN A 34 -1.66 16.61 -18.46
N VAL A 35 -2.16 15.58 -17.76
CA VAL A 35 -1.68 15.23 -16.41
C VAL A 35 -0.25 14.71 -16.46
N LYS A 36 0.14 14.00 -17.53
CA LYS A 36 1.54 13.61 -17.76
C LYS A 36 2.46 14.82 -17.85
N ASN A 37 2.08 15.85 -18.60
CA ASN A 37 2.90 17.06 -18.75
C ASN A 37 3.00 17.86 -17.44
N GLU A 38 1.92 17.99 -16.67
CA GLU A 38 1.98 18.65 -15.36
C GLU A 38 2.84 17.88 -14.34
N LEU A 39 2.74 16.56 -14.34
CA LEU A 39 3.55 15.70 -13.48
C LEU A 39 5.02 15.74 -13.89
N GLN A 40 5.31 15.78 -15.19
CA GLN A 40 6.67 15.96 -15.72
C GLN A 40 7.30 17.26 -15.22
N VAL A 41 6.57 18.38 -15.27
CA VAL A 41 7.06 19.67 -14.76
C VAL A 41 7.32 19.61 -13.25
N LYS A 42 6.45 18.94 -12.48
CA LYS A 42 6.63 18.77 -11.03
C LYS A 42 7.82 17.88 -10.70
N ILE A 43 7.99 16.75 -11.41
CA ILE A 43 9.14 15.86 -11.28
C ILE A 43 10.44 16.60 -11.61
N MET A 44 10.48 17.34 -12.73
CA MET A 44 11.67 18.10 -13.12
C MET A 44 12.01 19.23 -12.16
N LYS A 45 11.02 19.85 -11.51
CA LYS A 45 11.27 20.84 -10.44
C LYS A 45 11.90 20.18 -9.21
N CYS A 46 11.31 19.09 -8.71
CA CYS A 46 11.88 18.39 -7.54
C CYS A 46 13.25 17.77 -7.82
N ILE A 47 13.50 17.24 -9.03
CA ILE A 47 14.82 16.72 -9.40
C ILE A 47 15.87 17.83 -9.43
N ARG A 48 15.51 19.05 -9.86
CA ARG A 48 16.40 20.22 -9.86
C ARG A 48 16.60 20.81 -8.47
N GLU A 49 15.57 20.81 -7.63
CA GLU A 49 15.66 21.31 -6.26
C GLU A 49 16.49 20.37 -5.38
N GLU A 50 16.42 19.05 -5.64
CA GLU A 50 17.04 18.02 -4.80
C GLU A 50 18.24 17.31 -5.41
N ASN A 51 18.70 17.75 -6.59
CA ASN A 51 19.91 17.25 -7.27
C ASN A 51 20.02 15.73 -7.35
N MET A 52 18.91 15.04 -7.67
CA MET A 52 18.84 13.59 -7.69
C MET A 52 19.43 12.98 -8.98
N ALA A 53 20.76 13.00 -9.13
CA ALA A 53 21.42 12.53 -10.36
C ALA A 53 21.27 11.01 -10.64
N PRO A 54 21.49 10.08 -9.67
CA PRO A 54 21.26 8.65 -9.88
C PRO A 54 19.79 8.30 -10.18
N TYR A 55 18.86 8.97 -9.49
CA TYR A 55 17.44 8.74 -9.72
C TYR A 55 16.98 9.25 -11.09
N TYR A 56 17.52 10.37 -11.57
CA TYR A 56 17.24 10.88 -12.91
C TYR A 56 17.69 9.88 -13.99
N GLU A 57 18.81 9.18 -13.83
CA GLU A 57 19.21 8.13 -14.77
C GLU A 57 18.25 6.93 -14.79
N ILE A 58 17.73 6.53 -13.63
CA ILE A 58 16.76 5.43 -13.51
C ILE A 58 15.41 5.85 -14.12
N VAL A 59 14.92 7.03 -13.77
CA VAL A 59 13.65 7.58 -14.29
C VAL A 59 13.71 7.79 -15.79
N CYS A 60 14.84 8.28 -16.31
CA CYS A 60 15.03 8.49 -17.74
C CYS A 60 15.08 7.17 -18.52
N LYS A 61 15.63 6.10 -17.93
CA LYS A 61 15.58 4.74 -18.47
C LYS A 61 14.17 4.13 -18.43
N GLU A 62 13.44 4.31 -17.32
CA GLU A 62 12.08 3.76 -17.16
C GLU A 62 11.04 4.47 -18.05
N LEU A 63 11.19 5.78 -18.26
CA LEU A 63 10.25 6.60 -19.04
C LEU A 63 10.68 6.82 -20.49
N GLY A 64 11.86 6.33 -20.89
CA GLY A 64 12.40 6.50 -22.24
C GLY A 64 12.64 7.96 -22.62
N TRP A 65 13.00 8.81 -21.66
CA TRP A 65 13.25 10.23 -21.89
C TRP A 65 14.66 10.49 -22.46
N THR A 66 14.86 11.66 -23.05
CA THR A 66 16.20 12.12 -23.45
C THR A 66 16.94 12.66 -22.24
N VAL A 67 18.11 12.09 -21.96
CA VAL A 67 18.98 12.50 -20.87
C VAL A 67 19.62 13.85 -21.19
N ASP A 68 19.34 14.89 -20.40
CA ASP A 68 20.05 16.17 -20.48
C ASP A 68 21.46 16.04 -19.88
N GLY A 69 22.46 15.75 -20.72
CA GLY A 69 23.84 15.51 -20.28
C GLY A 69 24.49 16.68 -19.52
N LYS A 70 24.10 17.93 -19.81
CA LYS A 70 24.60 19.13 -19.11
C LYS A 70 24.04 19.25 -17.69
N LEU A 71 22.75 18.95 -17.50
CA LEU A 71 22.09 18.98 -16.20
C LEU A 71 22.63 17.86 -15.30
N LEU A 72 22.83 16.66 -15.86
CA LEU A 72 23.42 15.54 -15.12
C LEU A 72 24.85 15.80 -14.66
N GLN A 73 25.69 16.41 -15.49
CA GLN A 73 27.07 16.72 -15.11
C GLN A 73 27.11 17.77 -13.98
N ALA A 74 26.30 18.83 -14.07
CA ALA A 74 26.18 19.83 -13.01
C ALA A 74 25.69 19.20 -11.68
N MET A 75 24.66 18.35 -11.74
CA MET A 75 24.16 17.65 -10.54
C MET A 75 25.16 16.66 -9.96
N LYS A 76 25.95 15.96 -10.81
CA LYS A 76 27.01 15.06 -10.34
C LYS A 76 28.13 15.83 -9.64
N THR A 77 28.56 16.96 -10.20
CA THR A 77 29.61 17.79 -9.57
C THR A 77 29.17 18.38 -8.24
N GLU A 78 27.90 18.82 -8.11
CA GLU A 78 27.37 19.31 -6.83
C GLU A 78 27.20 18.18 -5.80
N ASN A 79 26.78 16.99 -6.24
CA ASN A 79 26.67 15.83 -5.37
C ASN A 79 28.02 15.34 -4.86
N GLU A 80 29.04 15.30 -5.72
CA GLU A 80 30.41 14.93 -5.33
C GLU A 80 30.99 15.94 -4.32
N ALA A 81 30.82 17.24 -4.57
CA ALA A 81 31.26 18.27 -3.63
C ALA A 81 30.57 18.16 -2.26
N ARG A 82 29.27 17.87 -2.24
CA ARG A 82 28.51 17.74 -1.00
C ARG A 82 28.79 16.44 -0.27
N ILE A 83 29.06 15.33 -0.98
CA ILE A 83 29.56 14.09 -0.38
C ILE A 83 30.94 14.33 0.25
N GLN A 84 31.85 15.03 -0.43
CA GLN A 84 33.17 15.36 0.12
C GLN A 84 33.08 16.21 1.39
N GLN A 85 32.24 17.25 1.41
CA GLN A 85 32.00 18.05 2.62
C GLN A 85 31.42 17.22 3.77
N LEU A 86 30.57 16.23 3.48
CA LEU A 86 30.02 15.34 4.49
C LEU A 86 31.07 14.32 4.97
N ASP A 87 31.96 13.86 4.09
CA ASP A 87 33.07 12.98 4.45
C ASP A 87 34.13 13.68 5.31
N GLU A 88 34.44 14.95 5.00
CA GLU A 88 35.28 15.79 5.84
C GLU A 88 34.64 15.98 7.22
N LYS A 89 33.34 16.29 7.29
CA LYS A 89 32.63 16.38 8.58
C LYS A 89 32.62 15.07 9.37
N VAL A 90 32.56 13.92 8.70
CA VAL A 90 32.65 12.63 9.39
C VAL A 90 34.06 12.41 9.94
N LYS A 91 35.11 12.75 9.18
CA LYS A 91 36.50 12.66 9.64
C LYS A 91 36.79 13.63 10.79
N ASP A 92 36.36 14.87 10.67
CA ASP A 92 36.51 15.89 11.72
C ASP A 92 35.78 15.46 13.00
N ALA A 93 34.61 14.83 12.87
CA ALA A 93 33.88 14.29 14.01
C ALA A 93 34.57 13.06 14.61
N GLU A 94 35.20 12.20 13.81
CA GLU A 94 35.94 11.03 14.29
C GLU A 94 37.26 11.42 14.98
N GLU A 95 37.90 12.50 14.54
CA GLU A 95 39.18 12.98 15.10
C GLU A 95 38.99 13.89 16.32
N ASN A 96 37.95 14.73 16.35
CA ASN A 96 37.82 15.79 17.36
C ASN A 96 36.64 15.61 18.34
N LEU A 97 35.64 14.78 18.02
CA LEU A 97 34.34 14.77 18.71
C LEU A 97 33.94 13.37 19.22
N GLY A 98 32.91 13.33 20.07
CA GLY A 98 32.41 12.09 20.66
C GLY A 98 31.57 11.24 19.71
N GLU A 99 31.31 9.99 20.10
CA GLU A 99 30.54 9.01 19.30
C GLU A 99 29.15 9.51 18.86
N THR A 100 28.54 10.43 19.60
CA THR A 100 27.23 11.02 19.28
C THR A 100 27.27 11.88 18.02
N GLU A 101 28.33 12.65 17.83
CA GLU A 101 28.46 13.58 16.69
C GLU A 101 28.91 12.83 15.43
N VAL A 102 29.78 11.84 15.60
CA VAL A 102 30.15 10.87 14.56
C VAL A 102 28.91 10.18 13.99
N ARG A 103 27.96 9.77 14.85
CA ARG A 103 26.69 9.16 14.43
C ARG A 103 25.77 10.15 13.72
N ALA A 104 25.66 11.39 14.22
CA ALA A 104 24.85 12.43 13.58
C ALA A 104 25.38 12.76 12.17
N ALA A 105 26.70 12.90 12.01
CA ALA A 105 27.36 13.11 10.74
C ALA A 105 27.15 11.94 9.77
N MET A 106 27.29 10.69 10.25
CA MET A 106 27.02 9.50 9.44
C MET A 106 25.54 9.40 9.02
N THR A 107 24.63 9.78 9.90
CA THR A 107 23.18 9.77 9.63
C THR A 107 22.81 10.85 8.61
N ALA A 108 23.38 12.05 8.73
CA ALA A 108 23.23 13.11 7.73
C ALA A 108 23.78 12.71 6.35
N LYS A 109 24.94 12.03 6.33
CA LYS A 109 25.49 11.44 5.10
C LYS A 109 24.55 10.39 4.51
N ALA A 110 24.00 9.51 5.34
CA ALA A 110 23.07 8.48 4.89
C ALA A 110 21.75 9.09 4.36
N HIS A 111 21.22 10.14 5.00
CA HIS A 111 20.08 10.89 4.49
C HIS A 111 20.37 11.55 3.15
N TYR A 112 21.55 12.14 2.99
CA TYR A 112 21.95 12.75 1.71
C TYR A 112 22.09 11.70 0.60
N LEU A 113 22.70 10.54 0.89
CA LEU A 113 22.81 9.41 -0.06
C LEU A 113 21.43 8.83 -0.43
N SER A 114 20.52 8.77 0.54
CA SER A 114 19.12 8.38 0.34
C SER A 114 18.37 9.40 -0.54
N LYS A 115 18.65 10.69 -0.32
CA LYS A 115 18.08 11.81 -1.05
C LYS A 115 18.52 11.84 -2.51
N ILE A 116 19.77 11.52 -2.84
CA ILE A 116 20.21 11.41 -4.24
C ILE A 116 19.67 10.15 -4.93
N GLY A 117 19.13 9.17 -4.18
CA GLY A 117 18.61 7.91 -4.71
C GLY A 117 19.69 6.88 -5.07
N ASN A 118 20.88 6.93 -4.44
CA ASN A 118 21.89 5.89 -4.63
C ASN A 118 21.63 4.71 -3.67
N LYS A 119 20.91 3.70 -4.17
CA LYS A 119 20.48 2.52 -3.40
C LYS A 119 21.64 1.80 -2.72
N GLU A 120 22.70 1.48 -3.44
CA GLU A 120 23.78 0.62 -2.93
C GLU A 120 24.62 1.33 -1.86
N ALA A 121 25.02 2.57 -2.13
CA ALA A 121 25.80 3.38 -1.19
C ALA A 121 25.01 3.74 0.07
N ALA A 122 23.70 3.96 -0.05
CA ALA A 122 22.85 4.18 1.11
C ALA A 122 22.75 2.91 1.98
N LEU A 123 22.54 1.73 1.37
CA LEU A 123 22.44 0.47 2.10
C LEU A 123 23.72 0.13 2.88
N THR A 124 24.90 0.34 2.30
CA THR A 124 26.18 0.11 2.99
C THR A 124 26.36 1.07 4.15
N GLN A 125 26.08 2.36 3.95
CA GLN A 125 26.19 3.36 5.02
C GLN A 125 25.21 3.09 6.17
N PHE A 126 23.96 2.70 5.87
CA PHE A 126 23.00 2.34 6.91
C PHE A 126 23.39 1.07 7.67
N ARG A 127 24.02 0.09 7.03
CA ARG A 127 24.57 -1.08 7.74
C ARG A 127 25.66 -0.69 8.73
N LEU A 128 26.61 0.17 8.31
CA LEU A 128 27.65 0.69 9.20
C LEU A 128 27.07 1.46 10.40
N ILE A 129 25.96 2.19 10.19
CA ILE A 129 25.25 2.86 11.28
C ILE A 129 24.60 1.84 12.23
N LEU A 130 23.96 0.79 11.71
CA LEU A 130 23.31 -0.24 12.53
C LEU A 130 24.32 -1.02 13.41
N ASP A 131 25.54 -1.20 12.92
CA ASP A 131 26.62 -1.87 13.66
C ASP A 131 27.17 -0.97 14.79
N LYS A 132 27.30 0.34 14.54
CA LYS A 132 27.82 1.31 15.53
C LYS A 132 26.78 1.75 16.58
N VAL A 133 25.48 1.62 16.30
CA VAL A 133 24.40 2.11 17.19
C VAL A 133 23.99 1.04 18.21
N LEU A 134 24.22 1.32 19.50
CA LEU A 134 23.76 0.48 20.61
C LEU A 134 22.29 0.69 21.01
N MET A 135 21.76 1.91 20.83
CA MET A 135 20.44 2.27 21.38
C MET A 135 19.29 1.82 20.45
N PRO A 136 18.28 1.09 20.96
CA PRO A 136 17.24 0.47 20.13
C PRO A 136 16.37 1.48 19.36
N GLY A 137 16.09 2.66 19.93
CA GLY A 137 15.31 3.71 19.25
C GLY A 137 15.96 4.21 17.95
N PHE A 138 17.24 4.55 17.98
CA PHE A 138 17.98 4.98 16.79
C PHE A 138 18.17 3.84 15.78
N ARG A 139 18.31 2.59 16.26
CA ARG A 139 18.34 1.42 15.39
C ARG A 139 17.03 1.24 14.63
N LEU A 140 15.88 1.43 15.29
CA LEU A 140 14.57 1.42 14.65
C LEU A 140 14.43 2.53 13.61
N ASP A 141 14.87 3.76 13.94
CA ASP A 141 14.77 4.89 13.01
C ASP A 141 15.61 4.64 11.74
N ALA A 142 16.82 4.07 11.86
CA ALA A 142 17.63 3.66 10.72
C ALA A 142 16.94 2.56 9.87
N ILE A 143 16.28 1.59 10.51
CA ILE A 143 15.51 0.55 9.81
C ILE A 143 14.29 1.15 9.08
N PHE A 144 13.60 2.13 9.67
CA PHE A 144 12.52 2.83 8.98
C PHE A 144 13.01 3.57 7.73
N HIS A 145 14.21 4.14 7.74
CA HIS A 145 14.82 4.72 6.54
C HIS A 145 15.12 3.65 5.48
N LEU A 146 15.66 2.50 5.88
CA LEU A 146 15.88 1.36 4.98
C LEU A 146 14.58 0.83 4.37
N LEU A 147 13.50 0.77 5.16
CA LEU A 147 12.17 0.42 4.69
C LEU A 147 11.65 1.43 3.67
N ARG A 148 11.80 2.74 3.92
CA ARG A 148 11.43 3.79 2.96
C ARG A 148 12.18 3.66 1.64
N ILE A 149 13.48 3.39 1.67
CA ILE A 149 14.27 3.11 0.46
C ILE A 149 13.71 1.87 -0.26
N GLY A 150 13.41 0.81 0.48
CA GLY A 150 12.76 -0.39 -0.06
C GLY A 150 11.43 -0.09 -0.75
N PHE A 151 10.58 0.74 -0.14
CA PHE A 151 9.32 1.21 -0.75
C PHE A 151 9.56 2.12 -1.95
N PHE A 152 10.61 2.92 -1.97
CA PHE A 152 10.94 3.79 -3.10
C PHE A 152 11.30 2.97 -4.34
N PHE A 153 12.15 1.96 -4.21
CA PHE A 153 12.54 1.04 -5.30
C PHE A 153 11.59 -0.14 -5.52
N ASN A 154 10.59 -0.32 -4.64
CA ASN A 154 9.62 -1.42 -4.68
C ASN A 154 10.24 -2.83 -4.56
N ASP A 155 11.35 -2.96 -3.82
CA ASP A 155 12.01 -4.24 -3.55
C ASP A 155 11.36 -4.98 -2.39
N ARG A 156 10.52 -5.96 -2.71
CA ARG A 156 9.76 -6.72 -1.70
C ARG A 156 10.64 -7.49 -0.72
N ASP A 157 11.72 -8.12 -1.19
CA ASP A 157 12.60 -8.94 -0.35
C ASP A 157 13.40 -8.13 0.67
N LEU A 158 13.71 -6.87 0.34
CA LEU A 158 14.37 -5.96 1.26
C LEU A 158 13.38 -5.50 2.35
N ILE A 159 12.12 -5.23 1.95
CA ILE A 159 11.08 -4.80 2.87
C ILE A 159 10.75 -5.91 3.88
N THR A 160 10.59 -7.17 3.45
CA THR A 160 10.28 -8.28 4.37
C THR A 160 11.33 -8.47 5.44
N LYS A 161 12.61 -8.55 5.05
CA LYS A 161 13.74 -8.72 5.97
C LYS A 161 13.80 -7.59 6.99
N ASN A 162 13.67 -6.35 6.53
CA ASN A 162 13.72 -5.19 7.42
C ASN A 162 12.49 -5.08 8.33
N LEU A 163 11.31 -5.53 7.88
CA LEU A 163 10.10 -5.61 8.72
C LEU A 163 10.24 -6.67 9.82
N GLU A 164 10.83 -7.82 9.54
CA GLU A 164 11.10 -8.86 10.54
C GLU A 164 12.08 -8.37 11.61
N ILE A 165 13.19 -7.74 11.20
CA ILE A 165 14.16 -7.15 12.12
C ILE A 165 13.50 -6.06 12.97
N ALA A 166 12.66 -5.20 12.37
CA ALA A 166 11.94 -4.18 13.11
C ALA A 166 10.94 -4.76 14.13
N ASN A 167 10.24 -5.86 13.81
CA ASN A 167 9.33 -6.49 14.77
C ASN A 167 10.10 -7.00 16.01
N ASN A 168 11.22 -7.69 15.81
CA ASN A 168 12.03 -8.22 16.92
C ASN A 168 12.53 -7.09 17.83
N LEU A 169 13.03 -5.99 17.25
CA LEU A 169 13.50 -4.83 18.01
C LEU A 169 12.39 -4.11 18.79
N ILE A 170 11.16 -4.11 18.28
CA ILE A 170 10.03 -3.52 19.02
C ILE A 170 9.60 -4.41 20.18
N GLU A 171 9.70 -5.73 20.05
CA GLU A 171 9.44 -6.67 21.16
C GLU A 171 10.48 -6.54 22.28
N GLU A 172 11.73 -6.20 21.94
CA GLU A 172 12.83 -5.98 22.91
C GLU A 172 12.69 -4.68 23.73
N GLY A 173 11.89 -3.71 23.26
CA GLY A 173 11.67 -2.46 24.01
C GLY A 173 11.42 -1.22 23.14
N GLY A 174 10.49 -1.31 22.19
CA GLY A 174 10.14 -0.19 21.33
C GLY A 174 9.15 0.80 21.96
N ASP A 175 9.38 2.10 21.73
CA ASP A 175 8.42 3.15 22.07
C ASP A 175 7.09 2.95 21.35
N TRP A 176 6.00 3.36 22.01
CA TRP A 176 4.65 3.19 21.49
C TRP A 176 4.43 3.91 20.15
N ASP A 177 4.99 5.11 19.94
CA ASP A 177 4.90 5.82 18.65
C ASP A 177 5.58 5.02 17.51
N ARG A 178 6.80 4.52 17.75
CA ARG A 178 7.53 3.69 16.78
C ARG A 178 6.78 2.40 16.42
N ARG A 179 6.06 1.83 17.40
CA ARG A 179 5.18 0.68 17.16
C ARG A 179 4.02 1.01 16.22
N ASN A 180 3.42 2.19 16.36
CA ASN A 180 2.34 2.63 15.47
C ASN A 180 2.85 2.87 14.05
N ARG A 181 4.03 3.50 13.90
CA ARG A 181 4.67 3.66 12.58
C ARG A 181 4.93 2.30 11.92
N LEU A 182 5.47 1.33 12.66
CA LEU A 182 5.68 -0.01 12.12
C LEU A 182 4.37 -0.66 11.65
N LYS A 183 3.25 -0.47 12.35
CA LYS A 183 1.93 -0.94 11.89
C LYS A 183 1.56 -0.32 10.54
N VAL A 184 1.81 0.97 10.33
CA VAL A 184 1.55 1.63 9.03
C VAL A 184 2.44 1.05 7.93
N TYR A 185 3.75 0.91 8.18
CA TYR A 185 4.69 0.30 7.22
C TYR A 185 4.28 -1.15 6.86
N ARG A 186 3.92 -1.94 7.87
CA ARG A 186 3.46 -3.32 7.69
C ARG A 186 2.14 -3.38 6.94
N GLY A 187 1.17 -2.52 7.27
CA GLY A 187 -0.10 -2.42 6.57
C GLY A 187 0.08 -2.08 5.09
N LEU A 188 0.98 -1.13 4.79
CA LEU A 188 1.30 -0.76 3.40
C LEU A 188 1.94 -1.92 2.64
N TYR A 189 2.88 -2.63 3.26
CA TYR A 189 3.47 -3.83 2.67
C TYR A 189 2.43 -4.93 2.44
N SER A 190 1.58 -5.25 3.44
CA SER A 190 0.52 -6.26 3.32
C SER A 190 -0.45 -5.94 2.18
N MET A 191 -0.78 -4.67 1.97
CA MET A 191 -1.58 -4.22 0.83
C MET A 191 -0.87 -4.50 -0.51
N SER A 192 0.44 -4.30 -0.60
CA SER A 192 1.24 -4.58 -1.79
C SER A 192 1.39 -6.08 -2.12
N VAL A 193 1.08 -6.97 -1.17
CA VAL A 193 1.10 -8.44 -1.33
C VAL A 193 -0.32 -9.02 -1.46
N ARG A 194 -1.36 -8.17 -1.50
CA ARG A 194 -2.80 -8.52 -1.54
C ARG A 194 -3.38 -9.05 -0.23
N ASP A 195 -2.66 -8.99 0.89
CA ASP A 195 -3.22 -9.35 2.19
C ASP A 195 -3.96 -8.15 2.80
N PHE A 196 -5.19 -7.93 2.33
CA PHE A 196 -6.05 -6.86 2.82
C PHE A 196 -6.55 -7.12 4.25
N ALA A 197 -6.59 -8.38 4.71
CA ALA A 197 -7.07 -8.73 6.04
C ALA A 197 -6.10 -8.29 7.13
N GLN A 198 -4.80 -8.54 6.95
CA GLN A 198 -3.77 -8.00 7.85
C GLN A 198 -3.65 -6.48 7.71
N ALA A 199 -3.71 -5.97 6.47
CA ALA A 199 -3.61 -4.54 6.23
C ALA A 199 -4.72 -3.76 6.96
N ALA A 200 -5.98 -4.19 6.86
CA ALA A 200 -7.10 -3.55 7.54
C ALA A 200 -6.94 -3.52 9.06
N LYS A 201 -6.46 -4.61 9.67
CA LYS A 201 -6.20 -4.66 11.12
C LYS A 201 -5.14 -3.65 11.54
N HIS A 202 -3.99 -3.65 10.84
CA HIS A 202 -2.89 -2.75 11.17
C HIS A 202 -3.24 -1.28 10.92
N PHE A 203 -4.00 -0.99 9.86
CA PHE A 203 -4.43 0.37 9.56
C PHE A 203 -5.48 0.88 10.54
N LEU A 204 -6.48 0.08 10.91
CA LEU A 204 -7.50 0.50 11.87
C LEU A 204 -6.92 0.81 13.25
N ASP A 205 -5.96 0.00 13.71
CA ASP A 205 -5.24 0.27 14.95
C ASP A 205 -4.43 1.58 14.91
N ALA A 206 -4.00 2.01 13.73
CA ALA A 206 -3.11 3.16 13.55
C ALA A 206 -3.84 4.46 13.19
N VAL A 207 -5.17 4.45 13.00
CA VAL A 207 -5.94 5.67 12.63
C VAL A 207 -5.88 6.74 13.70
N ALA A 208 -6.02 6.34 14.97
CA ALA A 208 -6.09 7.27 16.09
C ALA A 208 -4.80 8.01 16.39
N THR A 209 -3.68 7.46 15.91
CA THR A 209 -2.34 7.80 16.39
C THR A 209 -1.37 7.92 15.23
N PHE A 210 -1.89 8.41 14.11
CA PHE A 210 -1.14 8.54 12.88
C PHE A 210 -0.13 9.70 12.97
N THR A 211 1.14 9.35 13.01
CA THR A 211 2.28 10.29 13.02
C THR A 211 3.18 10.14 11.77
N SER A 212 2.80 9.27 10.83
CA SER A 212 3.65 8.84 9.70
C SER A 212 3.47 9.68 8.42
N TYR A 213 3.61 11.01 8.52
CA TYR A 213 3.52 11.94 7.38
C TYR A 213 4.63 11.76 6.33
N GLU A 214 5.68 11.02 6.68
CA GLU A 214 6.77 10.60 5.78
C GLU A 214 6.28 9.69 4.64
N LEU A 215 5.34 8.78 4.95
CA LEU A 215 4.85 7.79 4.00
C LEU A 215 3.77 8.38 3.09
N MET A 216 2.79 9.03 3.71
CA MET A 216 1.59 9.49 3.03
C MET A 216 0.85 10.55 3.84
N ASP A 217 0.08 11.35 3.12
CA ASP A 217 -0.86 12.28 3.72
C ASP A 217 -1.98 11.52 4.47
N TYR A 218 -2.44 12.09 5.60
CA TYR A 218 -3.47 11.49 6.45
C TYR A 218 -4.77 11.21 5.68
N LYS A 219 -5.12 12.10 4.74
CA LYS A 219 -6.28 11.89 3.85
C LYS A 219 -6.13 10.61 3.03
N ARG A 220 -4.96 10.39 2.43
CA ARG A 220 -4.68 9.17 1.65
C ARG A 220 -4.65 7.94 2.53
N PHE A 221 -4.14 8.08 3.75
CA PHE A 221 -4.08 6.98 4.72
C PHE A 221 -5.49 6.47 5.02
N ILE A 222 -6.42 7.38 5.29
CA ILE A 222 -7.82 7.01 5.54
C ILE A 222 -8.48 6.38 4.32
N ILE A 223 -8.19 6.85 3.10
CA ILE A 223 -8.66 6.19 1.86
C ILE A 223 -8.22 4.73 1.86
N TYR A 224 -6.93 4.45 2.06
CA TYR A 224 -6.42 3.08 2.10
C TYR A 224 -7.02 2.24 3.23
N THR A 225 -7.20 2.82 4.41
CA THR A 225 -7.82 2.15 5.55
C THR A 225 -9.25 1.74 5.25
N VAL A 226 -10.07 2.65 4.69
CA VAL A 226 -11.44 2.35 4.27
C VAL A 226 -11.46 1.26 3.20
N MET A 227 -10.61 1.38 2.19
CA MET A 227 -10.53 0.45 1.06
C MET A 227 -10.14 -0.96 1.49
N ALA A 228 -9.13 -1.09 2.37
CA ALA A 228 -8.72 -2.39 2.93
C ALA A 228 -9.81 -2.96 3.85
N SER A 229 -10.45 -2.10 4.67
CA SER A 229 -11.50 -2.51 5.61
C SER A 229 -12.75 -3.04 4.91
N MET A 230 -13.13 -2.47 3.75
CA MET A 230 -14.30 -2.91 2.99
C MET A 230 -14.16 -4.33 2.42
N ILE A 231 -12.93 -4.79 2.12
CA ILE A 231 -12.68 -6.18 1.70
C ILE A 231 -12.54 -7.11 2.91
N ALA A 232 -11.81 -6.67 3.94
CA ALA A 232 -11.39 -7.54 5.03
C ALA A 232 -12.47 -7.81 6.07
N LEU A 233 -13.30 -6.80 6.38
CA LEU A 233 -14.20 -6.84 7.52
C LEU A 233 -15.60 -7.26 7.11
N LYS A 234 -16.26 -7.97 8.03
CA LYS A 234 -17.68 -8.27 7.89
C LYS A 234 -18.51 -7.03 8.26
N ARG A 235 -19.77 -7.03 7.81
CA ARG A 235 -20.73 -5.92 8.02
C ARG A 235 -20.85 -5.40 9.47
N PRO A 236 -20.92 -6.24 10.53
CA PRO A 236 -20.98 -5.72 11.90
C PRO A 236 -19.70 -5.00 12.31
N ASP A 237 -18.54 -5.59 12.02
CA ASP A 237 -17.22 -5.02 12.35
C ASP A 237 -16.98 -3.71 11.58
N LEU A 238 -17.41 -3.64 10.32
CA LEU A 238 -17.32 -2.42 9.50
C LEU A 238 -18.17 -1.28 10.09
N ARG A 239 -19.36 -1.60 10.62
CA ARG A 239 -20.24 -0.61 11.26
C ARG A 239 -19.60 -0.02 12.52
N GLU A 240 -19.02 -0.87 13.35
CA GLU A 240 -18.45 -0.46 14.62
C GLU A 240 -17.13 0.30 14.44
N LYS A 241 -16.22 -0.24 13.62
CA LYS A 241 -14.86 0.30 13.51
C LYS A 241 -14.71 1.44 12.51
N VAL A 242 -15.46 1.42 11.41
CA VAL A 242 -15.28 2.38 10.30
C VAL A 242 -16.39 3.42 10.27
N ILE A 243 -17.65 2.99 10.31
CA ILE A 243 -18.80 3.91 10.18
C ILE A 243 -19.00 4.75 11.45
N ARG A 244 -18.80 4.15 12.62
CA ARG A 244 -18.92 4.84 13.92
C ARG A 244 -17.61 5.45 14.43
N GLY A 245 -16.49 5.23 13.74
CA GLY A 245 -15.21 5.81 14.11
C GLY A 245 -15.20 7.32 13.83
N SER A 246 -15.00 8.13 14.87
CA SER A 246 -15.04 9.60 14.78
C SER A 246 -13.99 10.17 13.84
N GLU A 247 -12.74 9.71 13.97
CA GLU A 247 -11.59 10.18 13.17
C GLU A 247 -11.77 9.92 11.67
N ILE A 248 -12.29 8.73 11.37
CA ILE A 248 -12.60 8.30 10.01
C ILE A 248 -13.71 9.21 9.47
N GLN A 249 -14.80 9.38 10.23
CA GLN A 249 -15.93 10.21 9.81
C GLN A 249 -15.53 11.66 9.53
N GLU A 250 -14.71 12.28 10.38
CA GLU A 250 -14.21 13.65 10.22
C GLU A 250 -13.52 13.87 8.88
N VAL A 251 -12.61 12.95 8.49
CA VAL A 251 -11.91 13.07 7.21
C VAL A 251 -12.76 12.68 6.02
N LEU A 252 -13.71 11.75 6.19
CA LEU A 252 -14.68 11.40 5.15
C LEU A 252 -15.61 12.57 4.79
N HIS A 253 -15.80 13.56 5.66
CA HIS A 253 -16.49 14.80 5.28
C HIS A 253 -15.74 15.60 4.22
N GLY A 254 -14.40 15.54 4.20
CA GLY A 254 -13.58 16.17 3.17
C GLY A 254 -13.49 15.39 1.85
N LEU A 255 -13.96 14.14 1.82
CA LEU A 255 -13.86 13.22 0.67
C LEU A 255 -15.21 12.56 0.37
N PRO A 256 -16.14 13.26 -0.33
CA PRO A 256 -17.50 12.77 -0.55
C PRO A 256 -17.53 11.45 -1.33
N ASN A 257 -16.67 11.27 -2.33
CA ASN A 257 -16.65 10.05 -3.17
C ASN A 257 -16.41 8.77 -2.36
N VAL A 258 -15.51 8.82 -1.37
CA VAL A 258 -15.16 7.65 -0.54
C VAL A 258 -16.25 7.41 0.50
N ARG A 259 -16.87 8.47 0.99
CA ARG A 259 -18.01 8.40 1.91
C ARG A 259 -19.21 7.75 1.25
N GLU A 260 -19.57 8.23 0.07
CA GLU A 260 -20.69 7.67 -0.68
C GLU A 260 -20.40 6.23 -1.13
N PHE A 261 -19.15 5.89 -1.43
CA PHE A 261 -18.75 4.50 -1.69
C PHE A 261 -18.96 3.58 -0.47
N LEU A 262 -18.54 3.99 0.72
CA LEU A 262 -18.74 3.23 1.97
C LEU A 262 -20.23 3.11 2.32
N MET A 263 -20.96 4.24 2.29
CA MET A 263 -22.35 4.31 2.71
C MET A 263 -23.28 3.60 1.72
N SER A 264 -23.03 3.68 0.42
CA SER A 264 -23.84 2.98 -0.59
C SER A 264 -23.83 1.46 -0.40
N LEU A 265 -22.68 0.88 -0.04
CA LEU A 265 -22.59 -0.55 0.28
C LEU A 265 -23.35 -0.89 1.58
N PHE A 266 -23.24 -0.03 2.60
CA PHE A 266 -23.87 -0.26 3.89
C PHE A 266 -25.40 -0.11 3.85
N GLU A 267 -25.90 0.90 3.16
CA GLU A 267 -27.33 1.21 2.96
C GLU A 267 -27.99 0.36 1.88
N CYS A 268 -27.23 -0.55 1.23
CA CYS A 268 -27.69 -1.40 0.13
C CYS A 268 -28.15 -0.64 -1.13
N ARG A 269 -27.57 0.54 -1.41
CA ARG A 269 -27.79 1.31 -2.66
C ARG A 269 -26.81 0.86 -3.74
N TYR A 270 -27.11 -0.27 -4.38
CA TYR A 270 -26.16 -0.94 -5.29
C TYR A 270 -25.89 -0.20 -6.60
N ALA A 271 -26.88 0.49 -7.17
CA ALA A 271 -26.69 1.27 -8.40
C ALA A 271 -25.64 2.38 -8.23
N ASP A 272 -25.69 3.10 -7.12
CA ASP A 272 -24.70 4.14 -6.78
C ASP A 272 -23.34 3.52 -6.46
N PHE A 273 -23.32 2.38 -5.75
CA PHE A 273 -22.10 1.66 -5.44
C PHE A 273 -21.27 1.30 -6.69
N TYR A 274 -21.91 0.82 -7.77
CA TYR A 274 -21.20 0.52 -9.03
C TYR A 274 -20.58 1.76 -9.68
N ARG A 275 -21.25 2.93 -9.59
CA ARG A 275 -20.71 4.20 -10.10
C ARG A 275 -19.48 4.63 -9.31
N PHE A 276 -19.56 4.61 -7.98
CA PHE A 276 -18.42 4.95 -7.13
C PHE A 276 -17.28 3.94 -7.25
N LEU A 277 -17.58 2.65 -7.43
CA LEU A 277 -16.58 1.61 -7.67
C LEU A 277 -15.74 1.90 -8.92
N ALA A 278 -16.34 2.43 -9.98
CA ALA A 278 -15.61 2.82 -11.19
C ALA A 278 -14.65 4.01 -10.94
N GLY A 279 -15.07 5.00 -10.15
CA GLY A 279 -14.20 6.11 -9.76
C GLY A 279 -13.02 5.65 -8.89
N VAL A 280 -13.28 4.71 -7.98
CA VAL A 280 -12.27 4.08 -7.14
C VAL A 280 -11.30 3.20 -7.95
N GLU A 281 -11.79 2.49 -8.97
CA GLU A 281 -10.97 1.73 -9.91
C GLU A 281 -9.96 2.62 -10.62
N GLN A 282 -10.39 3.81 -11.07
CA GLN A 282 -9.51 4.80 -11.68
C GLN A 282 -8.43 5.27 -10.70
N PHE A 283 -8.81 5.61 -9.47
CA PHE A 283 -7.87 6.00 -8.42
C PHE A 283 -6.82 4.92 -8.17
N MET A 284 -7.24 3.65 -8.03
CA MET A 284 -6.33 2.53 -7.83
C MET A 284 -5.39 2.28 -9.01
N SER A 285 -5.88 2.47 -10.23
CA SER A 285 -5.06 2.26 -11.43
C SER A 285 -3.93 3.28 -11.55
N CYS A 286 -4.14 4.49 -11.04
CA CYS A 286 -3.12 5.53 -10.96
C CYS A 286 -2.12 5.32 -9.82
N ASP A 287 -2.42 4.42 -8.89
CA ASP A 287 -1.63 4.28 -7.67
C ASP A 287 -0.60 3.15 -7.75
N ARG A 288 0.61 3.41 -7.25
CA ARG A 288 1.77 2.53 -7.40
C ARG A 288 1.57 1.16 -6.75
N TYR A 289 1.04 1.15 -5.52
CA TYR A 289 0.90 -0.08 -4.74
C TYR A 289 -0.30 -0.92 -5.19
N LEU A 290 -1.35 -0.28 -5.67
CA LEU A 290 -2.64 -0.91 -5.95
C LEU A 290 -2.86 -1.23 -7.44
N ASN A 291 -2.13 -0.61 -8.37
CA ASN A 291 -2.34 -0.83 -9.81
C ASN A 291 -2.23 -2.32 -10.24
N PRO A 292 -1.26 -3.12 -9.79
CA PRO A 292 -1.21 -4.56 -10.11
C PRO A 292 -2.37 -5.37 -9.51
N HIS A 293 -3.15 -4.77 -8.62
CA HIS A 293 -4.17 -5.42 -7.79
C HIS A 293 -5.57 -4.86 -8.03
N THR A 294 -5.73 -3.84 -8.88
CA THR A 294 -7.02 -3.20 -9.19
C THR A 294 -8.07 -4.20 -9.65
N ARG A 295 -7.72 -5.10 -10.58
CA ARG A 295 -8.64 -6.15 -11.07
C ARG A 295 -9.10 -7.10 -9.96
N TYR A 296 -8.21 -7.43 -9.04
CA TYR A 296 -8.54 -8.27 -7.89
C TYR A 296 -9.52 -7.54 -6.98
N TYR A 297 -9.22 -6.29 -6.64
CA TYR A 297 -10.06 -5.46 -5.77
C TYR A 297 -11.49 -5.32 -6.30
N VAL A 298 -11.65 -4.91 -7.57
CA VAL A 298 -12.97 -4.74 -8.20
C VAL A 298 -13.75 -6.05 -8.21
N ARG A 299 -13.08 -7.17 -8.51
CA ARG A 299 -13.72 -8.49 -8.53
C ARG A 299 -14.22 -8.91 -7.15
N GLU A 300 -13.41 -8.76 -6.11
CA GLU A 300 -13.80 -9.12 -4.74
C GLU A 300 -14.94 -8.22 -4.24
N MET A 301 -14.90 -6.91 -4.53
CA MET A 301 -15.98 -5.98 -4.16
C MET A 301 -17.30 -6.31 -4.85
N ARG A 302 -17.28 -6.75 -6.12
CA ARG A 302 -18.49 -7.24 -6.81
C ARG A 302 -19.05 -8.49 -6.13
N ILE A 303 -18.20 -9.45 -5.78
CA ILE A 303 -18.63 -10.66 -5.05
C ILE A 303 -19.27 -10.29 -3.72
N HIS A 304 -18.69 -9.36 -2.96
CA HIS A 304 -19.26 -8.91 -1.69
C HIS A 304 -20.63 -8.27 -1.86
N ALA A 305 -20.79 -7.36 -2.83
CA ALA A 305 -22.06 -6.70 -3.09
C ALA A 305 -23.15 -7.70 -3.53
N LEU A 306 -22.80 -8.63 -4.42
CA LEU A 306 -23.70 -9.69 -4.89
C LEU A 306 -24.07 -10.66 -3.76
N SER A 307 -23.09 -11.11 -2.97
CA SER A 307 -23.33 -11.99 -1.82
C SER A 307 -24.25 -11.32 -0.80
N GLN A 308 -24.01 -10.05 -0.48
CA GLN A 308 -24.84 -9.31 0.48
C GLN A 308 -26.30 -9.20 0.01
N HIS A 309 -26.54 -9.02 -1.28
CA HIS A 309 -27.89 -8.98 -1.82
C HIS A 309 -28.56 -10.36 -1.83
N LEU A 310 -27.80 -11.41 -2.19
CA LEU A 310 -28.30 -12.78 -2.22
C LEU A 310 -28.59 -13.34 -0.81
N ASP A 311 -27.82 -12.97 0.21
CA ASP A 311 -27.99 -13.49 1.58
C ASP A 311 -29.37 -13.16 2.18
N SER A 312 -30.00 -12.05 1.76
CA SER A 312 -31.33 -11.64 2.22
C SER A 312 -32.49 -12.40 1.58
N TYR A 313 -32.28 -13.09 0.45
CA TYR A 313 -33.36 -13.73 -0.32
C TYR A 313 -33.09 -15.22 -0.53
N SER A 314 -34.14 -16.05 -0.47
CA SER A 314 -34.06 -17.48 -0.84
C SER A 314 -34.16 -17.69 -2.35
N SER A 315 -35.02 -16.90 -3.00
CA SER A 315 -35.23 -16.88 -4.45
C SER A 315 -35.40 -15.44 -4.93
N LEU A 316 -34.84 -15.12 -6.10
CA LEU A 316 -34.88 -13.78 -6.68
C LEU A 316 -34.94 -13.86 -8.21
N SER A 317 -35.75 -13.01 -8.85
CA SER A 317 -35.74 -12.89 -10.30
C SER A 317 -34.53 -12.09 -10.78
N LEU A 318 -33.94 -12.53 -11.90
CA LEU A 318 -32.75 -11.89 -12.47
C LEU A 318 -33.02 -10.42 -12.86
N ASP A 319 -34.23 -10.11 -13.34
CA ASP A 319 -34.64 -8.75 -13.72
C ASP A 319 -34.74 -7.80 -12.53
N SER A 320 -35.27 -8.26 -11.39
CA SER A 320 -35.36 -7.47 -10.16
C SER A 320 -33.97 -7.16 -9.61
N MET A 321 -33.08 -8.16 -9.66
CA MET A 321 -31.69 -7.98 -9.28
C MET A 321 -31.01 -6.97 -10.22
N ALA A 322 -31.15 -7.13 -11.54
CA ALA A 322 -30.59 -6.22 -12.53
C ALA A 322 -31.04 -4.77 -12.31
N ALA A 323 -32.34 -4.55 -12.02
CA ALA A 323 -32.88 -3.23 -11.71
C ALA A 323 -32.27 -2.62 -10.42
N SER A 324 -32.08 -3.43 -9.37
CA SER A 324 -31.49 -2.98 -8.09
C SER A 324 -30.02 -2.56 -8.24
N PHE A 325 -29.26 -3.27 -9.08
CA PHE A 325 -27.87 -2.97 -9.39
C PHE A 325 -27.70 -1.92 -10.50
N GLY A 326 -28.77 -1.58 -11.22
CA GLY A 326 -28.72 -0.63 -12.35
C GLY A 326 -27.93 -1.16 -13.56
N VAL A 327 -27.91 -2.48 -13.75
CA VAL A 327 -27.16 -3.17 -14.83
C VAL A 327 -28.11 -3.93 -15.75
N THR A 328 -27.62 -4.33 -16.92
CA THR A 328 -28.40 -5.17 -17.83
C THR A 328 -28.44 -6.63 -17.36
N PRO A 329 -29.54 -7.36 -17.62
CA PRO A 329 -29.67 -8.75 -17.20
C PRO A 329 -28.60 -9.65 -17.85
N THR A 330 -28.22 -9.34 -19.09
CA THR A 330 -27.15 -10.05 -19.82
C THR A 330 -25.78 -9.88 -19.18
N PHE A 331 -25.50 -8.71 -18.63
CA PHE A 331 -24.24 -8.44 -17.91
C PHE A 331 -24.21 -9.22 -16.59
N LEU A 332 -25.32 -9.20 -15.85
CA LEU A 332 -25.45 -9.90 -14.58
C LEU A 332 -25.32 -11.43 -14.76
N ASP A 333 -25.93 -12.01 -15.80
CA ASP A 333 -25.81 -13.43 -16.18
C ASP A 333 -24.32 -13.82 -16.39
N ALA A 334 -23.56 -13.02 -17.14
CA ALA A 334 -22.14 -13.26 -17.40
C ALA A 334 -21.26 -13.16 -16.13
N GLU A 335 -21.58 -12.26 -15.20
CA GLU A 335 -20.84 -12.14 -13.95
C GLU A 335 -21.16 -13.26 -12.96
N LEU A 336 -22.46 -13.53 -12.76
CA LEU A 336 -22.92 -14.58 -11.86
C LEU A 336 -22.43 -15.95 -12.32
N SER A 337 -22.52 -16.29 -13.61
CA SER A 337 -22.01 -17.56 -14.13
C SER A 337 -20.53 -17.77 -13.82
N ARG A 338 -19.68 -16.74 -13.99
CA ARG A 338 -18.25 -16.81 -13.64
C ARG A 338 -18.03 -17.02 -12.14
N PHE A 339 -18.78 -16.32 -11.28
CA PHE A 339 -18.61 -16.42 -9.83
C PHE A 339 -19.15 -17.73 -9.25
N ILE A 340 -20.27 -18.23 -9.76
CA ILE A 340 -20.84 -19.54 -9.43
C ILE A 340 -19.88 -20.65 -9.86
N ALA A 341 -19.35 -20.59 -11.09
CA ALA A 341 -18.36 -21.56 -11.57
C ALA A 341 -17.07 -21.57 -10.72
N SER A 342 -16.67 -20.41 -10.19
CA SER A 342 -15.53 -20.31 -9.26
C SER A 342 -15.85 -20.77 -7.83
N GLY A 343 -17.11 -21.09 -7.52
CA GLY A 343 -17.57 -21.50 -6.19
C GLY A 343 -17.50 -20.40 -5.13
N ARG A 344 -17.46 -19.13 -5.55
CA ARG A 344 -17.39 -17.97 -4.63
C ARG A 344 -18.77 -17.45 -4.22
N LEU A 345 -19.81 -17.73 -5.02
CA LEU A 345 -21.21 -17.46 -4.69
C LEU A 345 -21.96 -18.79 -4.57
N ALA A 346 -22.70 -18.96 -3.48
CA ALA A 346 -23.50 -20.15 -3.22
C ALA A 346 -24.92 -19.98 -3.77
N CYS A 347 -25.04 -19.76 -5.07
CA CYS A 347 -26.33 -19.67 -5.75
C CYS A 347 -26.37 -20.55 -7.00
N LYS A 348 -27.58 -20.99 -7.34
CA LYS A 348 -27.91 -21.68 -8.57
C LYS A 348 -28.76 -20.75 -9.41
N MET A 349 -28.47 -20.74 -10.71
CA MET A 349 -29.18 -19.91 -11.66
C MET A 349 -29.94 -20.80 -12.63
N ASP A 350 -31.26 -20.59 -12.72
CA ASP A 350 -32.09 -21.16 -13.76
C ASP A 350 -32.41 -20.08 -14.79
N LYS A 351 -31.85 -20.25 -15.99
CA LYS A 351 -31.99 -19.30 -17.09
C LYS A 351 -33.35 -19.38 -17.78
N VAL A 352 -34.05 -20.52 -17.71
CA VAL A 352 -35.35 -20.69 -18.37
C VAL A 352 -36.45 -19.99 -17.56
N SER A 353 -36.43 -20.19 -16.24
CA SER A 353 -37.36 -19.50 -15.33
C SER A 353 -36.93 -18.07 -14.99
N GLY A 354 -35.65 -17.72 -15.22
CA GLY A 354 -35.11 -16.41 -14.87
C GLY A 354 -34.96 -16.19 -13.36
N VAL A 355 -34.87 -17.28 -12.59
CA VAL A 355 -34.82 -17.26 -11.13
C VAL A 355 -33.44 -17.69 -10.63
N LEU A 356 -32.95 -16.97 -9.62
CA LEU A 356 -31.77 -17.28 -8.84
C LEU A 356 -32.21 -17.89 -7.51
N GLU A 357 -31.75 -19.10 -7.22
CA GLU A 357 -31.97 -19.78 -5.95
C GLU A 357 -30.69 -19.77 -5.13
N THR A 358 -30.77 -19.31 -3.89
CA THR A 358 -29.62 -19.32 -2.99
C THR A 358 -29.54 -20.65 -2.25
N THR A 359 -28.39 -21.30 -2.35
CA THR A 359 -28.09 -22.51 -1.58
C THR A 359 -27.33 -22.10 -0.34
N ARG A 360 -27.82 -22.45 0.84
CA ARG A 360 -27.08 -22.25 2.09
C ARG A 360 -26.25 -23.52 2.36
N PRO A 361 -24.94 -23.53 2.09
CA PRO A 361 -24.12 -24.68 2.42
C PRO A 361 -23.99 -24.80 3.95
N ASP A 362 -24.18 -26.00 4.48
CA ASP A 362 -23.93 -26.28 5.88
C ASP A 362 -22.46 -25.97 6.25
N ASN A 363 -22.24 -25.40 7.44
CA ASN A 363 -20.91 -25.07 7.93
C ASN A 363 -19.95 -26.28 7.88
N VAL A 364 -20.46 -27.49 8.18
CA VAL A 364 -19.67 -28.73 8.16
C VAL A 364 -19.14 -29.04 6.76
N ASN A 365 -19.96 -28.88 5.72
CA ASN A 365 -19.55 -29.15 4.35
C ASN A 365 -18.50 -28.12 3.88
N SER A 366 -18.68 -26.85 4.25
CA SER A 366 -17.70 -25.79 3.97
C SER A 366 -16.34 -26.05 4.64
N HIS A 367 -16.36 -26.43 5.92
CA HIS A 367 -15.14 -26.78 6.66
C HIS A 367 -14.46 -28.03 6.08
N TYR A 368 -15.24 -29.07 5.75
CA TYR A 368 -14.73 -30.29 5.13
C TYR A 368 -14.03 -30.02 3.78
N GLN A 369 -14.68 -29.26 2.89
CA GLN A 369 -14.09 -28.83 1.61
C GLN A 369 -12.82 -28.02 1.81
N SER A 370 -12.79 -27.13 2.82
CA SER A 370 -11.61 -26.33 3.14
C SER A 370 -10.46 -27.20 3.67
N MET A 371 -10.76 -28.18 4.52
CA MET A 371 -9.79 -29.12 5.07
C MET A 371 -9.14 -29.97 3.98
N ILE A 372 -9.91 -30.49 3.03
CA ILE A 372 -9.37 -31.25 1.89
C ILE A 372 -8.42 -30.38 1.07
N LYS A 373 -8.85 -29.15 0.70
CA LYS A 373 -8.00 -28.23 -0.09
C LYS A 373 -6.68 -27.90 0.61
N GLN A 374 -6.72 -27.62 1.92
CA GLN A 374 -5.50 -27.35 2.69
C GLN A 374 -4.63 -28.61 2.84
N GLY A 375 -5.27 -29.77 3.04
CA GLY A 375 -4.60 -31.07 3.10
C GLY A 375 -3.85 -31.40 1.82
N ASP A 376 -4.47 -31.20 0.66
CA ASP A 376 -3.83 -31.43 -0.65
C ASP A 376 -2.62 -30.52 -0.87
N ILE A 377 -2.72 -29.24 -0.49
CA ILE A 377 -1.57 -28.31 -0.58
C ILE A 377 -0.42 -28.79 0.29
N LEU A 378 -0.70 -29.24 1.51
CA LEU A 378 0.30 -29.75 2.44
C LEU A 378 0.95 -31.03 1.93
N LEU A 379 0.14 -32.01 1.49
CA LEU A 379 0.62 -33.28 0.94
C LEU A 379 1.55 -33.04 -0.26
N ASN A 380 1.16 -32.16 -1.19
CA ASN A 380 2.00 -31.80 -2.33
C ASN A 380 3.34 -31.18 -1.94
N ARG A 381 3.39 -30.36 -0.88
CA ARG A 381 4.66 -29.80 -0.37
C ARG A 381 5.52 -30.87 0.29
N VAL A 382 4.92 -31.73 1.11
CA VAL A 382 5.63 -32.83 1.79
C VAL A 382 6.20 -33.80 0.76
N GLN A 383 5.45 -34.14 -0.28
CA GLN A 383 5.92 -35.01 -1.37
C GLN A 383 7.12 -34.40 -2.10
N LYS A 384 7.08 -33.11 -2.44
CA LYS A 384 8.22 -32.41 -3.05
C LYS A 384 9.45 -32.39 -2.15
N LEU A 385 9.26 -32.11 -0.85
CA LEU A 385 10.36 -32.12 0.13
C LEU A 385 10.96 -33.51 0.27
N SER A 386 10.13 -34.56 0.33
CA SER A 386 10.61 -35.95 0.42
C SER A 386 11.44 -36.36 -0.80
N GLN A 387 11.06 -35.93 -2.01
CA GLN A 387 11.86 -36.19 -3.22
C GLN A 387 13.22 -35.49 -3.19
N VAL A 388 13.30 -34.28 -2.64
CA VAL A 388 14.56 -33.53 -2.52
C VAL A 388 15.47 -34.10 -1.43
N ILE A 389 14.90 -34.63 -0.34
CA ILE A 389 15.67 -35.20 0.79
C ILE A 389 16.17 -36.62 0.50
N ASN A 390 15.44 -37.37 -0.33
CA ASN A 390 15.80 -38.76 -0.67
C ASN A 390 16.82 -38.87 -1.84
N ILE A 391 17.14 -37.76 -2.52
CA ILE A 391 18.26 -37.63 -3.46
C ILE A 391 19.46 -37.12 -2.69
#